data_AF-A0A7S3VE25-F1
#
_entry.id   AF-A0A7S3VE25-F1
#
_cell.length_a   1.000
_cell.length_b   1.000
_cell.length_c   1.000
_cell.angle_alpha   90.00
_cell.angle_beta   90.00
_cell.angle_gamma   90.00
#
_symmetry.space_group_name_H-M   'P 1'
#
loop_
_entity.id
_entity.type
_entity.pdbx_description
1 polymer ?
#
loop_
_entity_poly.entity_id
_entity_poly.type
_entity_poly.pdbx_seq_one_letter_code
_entity_poly.pdbx_strand_id
1 'polypeptide(L)'
;MGAMCSSIGDPEKKRKQNLDLLGVSVHHLRTIFIDLVHAKYPDSGNDTTIYEIEDLRKLDTNGIIRENGKDTMCPIDGRRGAAYVHTLQGAEHVGPASIMLSYTWGYTIGDIVDVLTNYCTSNDLNTKEVYVWICCLCNNQHRV
;
A
#
# COMPACT_ATOMS: atom_id res chain seq x y z
N MET A 1 -34.37 -9.72 -34.22
CA MET A 1 -33.30 -8.73 -33.97
C MET A 1 -33.38 -8.32 -32.51
N GLY A 2 -32.68 -9.05 -31.63
CA GLY A 2 -32.63 -8.74 -30.21
C GLY A 2 -31.47 -7.79 -29.95
N ALA A 3 -31.77 -6.60 -29.44
CA ALA A 3 -30.76 -5.67 -28.98
C ALA A 3 -30.08 -6.27 -27.73
N MET A 4 -28.80 -6.65 -27.88
CA MET A 4 -27.92 -6.87 -26.74
C MET A 4 -27.75 -5.52 -26.03
N CYS A 5 -28.41 -5.39 -24.87
CA CYS A 5 -28.11 -4.34 -23.91
C CYS A 5 -26.78 -4.67 -23.24
N SER A 6 -25.66 -4.24 -23.84
CA SER A 6 -24.36 -4.26 -23.18
C SER A 6 -24.35 -3.17 -22.12
N SER A 7 -24.41 -3.57 -20.85
CA SER A 7 -24.25 -2.71 -19.69
C SER A 7 -22.82 -2.17 -19.64
N ILE A 8 -22.56 -1.04 -20.29
CA ILE A 8 -21.34 -0.26 -20.13
C ILE A 8 -21.45 0.45 -18.77
N GLY A 9 -20.79 -0.11 -17.75
CA GLY A 9 -20.73 0.53 -16.44
C GLY A 9 -20.06 1.91 -16.51
N ASP A 10 -20.49 2.82 -15.63
CA ASP A 10 -19.94 4.16 -15.47
C ASP A 10 -18.39 4.14 -15.46
N PRO A 11 -17.71 4.79 -16.42
CA PRO A 11 -16.25 4.82 -16.52
C PRO A 11 -15.57 5.35 -15.26
N GLU A 12 -16.17 6.30 -14.55
CA GLU A 12 -15.62 6.87 -13.33
C GLU A 12 -15.67 5.85 -12.20
N LYS A 13 -16.79 5.15 -12.06
CA LYS A 13 -16.95 4.05 -11.12
C LYS A 13 -15.94 2.94 -11.38
N LYS A 14 -15.73 2.56 -12.65
CA LYS A 14 -14.75 1.53 -13.03
C LYS A 14 -13.31 1.98 -12.74
N ARG A 15 -12.97 3.24 -13.01
CA ARG A 15 -11.67 3.83 -12.67
C ARG A 15 -11.42 3.78 -11.16
N LYS A 16 -12.40 4.19 -10.36
CA LYS A 16 -12.31 4.15 -8.90
C LYS A 16 -12.11 2.73 -8.39
N GLN A 17 -12.90 1.77 -8.87
CA GLN A 17 -12.74 0.34 -8.53
C GLN A 17 -11.33 -0.17 -8.84
N ASN A 18 -10.75 0.21 -9.98
CA ASN A 18 -9.38 -0.17 -10.31
C ASN A 18 -8.34 0.43 -9.34
N LEU A 19 -8.58 1.65 -8.84
CA LEU A 19 -7.71 2.32 -7.88
C LEU A 19 -7.83 1.77 -6.45
N ASP A 20 -9.02 1.27 -6.08
CA ASP A 20 -9.28 0.63 -4.79
C ASP A 20 -8.62 -0.77 -4.69
N LEU A 21 -8.33 -1.39 -5.84
CA LEU A 21 -7.73 -2.73 -5.97
C LEU A 21 -6.22 -2.70 -6.22
N LEU A 22 -5.55 -1.57 -6.03
CA LEU A 22 -4.09 -1.49 -6.13
C LEU A 22 -3.41 -2.12 -4.91
N GLY A 23 -2.24 -2.71 -5.14
CA GLY A 23 -1.34 -3.23 -4.11
C GLY A 23 0.08 -2.73 -4.31
N VAL A 24 0.87 -2.80 -3.24
CA VAL A 24 2.31 -2.48 -3.25
C VAL A 24 3.08 -3.75 -3.54
N SER A 25 4.09 -3.70 -4.42
CA SER A 25 4.88 -4.89 -4.73
C SER A 25 5.68 -5.36 -3.50
N VAL A 26 5.90 -6.68 -3.38
CA VAL A 26 6.79 -7.23 -2.35
C VAL A 26 8.19 -6.65 -2.50
N HIS A 27 8.65 -6.43 -3.74
CA HIS A 27 9.91 -5.77 -4.03
C HIS A 27 10.01 -4.37 -3.39
N HIS A 28 8.98 -3.53 -3.53
CA HIS A 28 8.98 -2.19 -2.96
C HIS A 28 8.96 -2.22 -1.43
N LEU A 29 8.24 -3.16 -0.83
CA LEU A 29 8.21 -3.32 0.63
C LEU A 29 9.60 -3.68 1.18
N ARG A 30 10.30 -4.62 0.55
CA ARG A 30 11.60 -5.13 1.01
C ARG A 30 12.81 -4.26 0.65
N THR A 31 12.63 -3.23 -0.17
CA THR A 31 13.71 -2.30 -0.55
C THR A 31 13.36 -0.89 -0.10
N ILE A 32 12.42 -0.24 -0.77
CA ILE A 32 12.14 1.18 -0.56
C ILE A 32 11.45 1.44 0.77
N PHE A 33 10.38 0.70 1.08
CA PHE A 33 9.60 0.97 2.29
C PHE A 33 10.41 0.66 3.56
N ILE A 34 11.14 -0.46 3.57
CA ILE A 34 11.97 -0.81 4.72
C ILE A 34 13.12 0.20 4.94
N ASP A 35 13.74 0.69 3.86
CA ASP A 35 14.76 1.74 3.95
C ASP A 35 14.19 3.04 4.53
N LEU A 36 12.95 3.41 4.18
CA LEU A 36 12.25 4.56 4.77
C LEU A 36 12.02 4.36 6.28
N VAL A 37 11.66 3.14 6.71
CA VAL A 37 11.49 2.82 8.14
C VAL A 37 12.83 2.91 8.86
N HIS A 38 13.90 2.32 8.32
CA HIS A 38 15.24 2.35 8.91
C HIS A 38 15.79 3.78 9.03
N ALA A 39 15.54 4.63 8.03
CA ALA A 39 15.95 6.02 8.06
C ALA A 39 15.27 6.82 9.19
N LYS A 40 14.00 6.52 9.51
CA LYS A 40 13.25 7.20 10.58
C LYS A 40 13.44 6.58 11.96
N TYR A 41 13.66 5.27 12.01
CA TYR A 41 13.78 4.48 13.24
C TYR A 41 15.08 3.63 13.21
N PRO A 42 16.26 4.26 13.29
CA PRO A 42 17.54 3.56 13.12
C PRO A 42 17.82 2.53 14.22
N ASP A 43 17.28 2.73 15.42
CA ASP A 43 17.50 1.84 16.57
C ASP A 43 16.61 0.59 16.55
N SER A 44 15.37 0.71 16.05
CA SER A 44 14.41 -0.40 16.00
C SER A 44 14.34 -1.06 14.62
N GLY A 45 14.56 -0.31 13.54
CA GLY A 45 14.64 -0.85 12.17
C GLY A 45 13.51 -1.83 11.85
N ASN A 46 13.87 -3.10 11.67
CA ASN A 46 12.93 -4.19 11.38
C ASN A 46 11.91 -4.46 12.49
N ASP A 47 12.26 -4.21 13.75
CA ASP A 47 11.41 -4.45 14.93
C ASP A 47 10.34 -3.36 15.10
N THR A 48 10.38 -2.31 14.27
CA THR A 48 9.40 -1.22 14.30
C THR A 48 8.01 -1.74 13.91
N THR A 49 7.04 -1.55 14.78
CA THR A 49 5.64 -1.94 14.56
C THR A 49 4.91 -0.96 13.67
N ILE A 50 3.79 -1.40 13.08
CA ILE A 50 2.94 -0.47 12.30
C ILE A 50 2.34 0.64 13.17
N TYR A 51 2.08 0.39 14.46
CA TYR A 51 1.73 1.45 15.42
C TYR A 51 2.78 2.56 15.49
N GLU A 52 4.06 2.22 15.46
CA GLU A 52 5.14 3.20 15.55
C GLU A 52 5.36 3.91 14.21
N ILE A 53 5.29 3.17 13.10
CA ILE A 53 5.42 3.72 11.73
C ILE A 53 4.37 4.79 11.47
N GLU A 54 3.14 4.57 11.95
CA GLU A 54 2.00 5.45 11.70
C GLU A 54 1.55 6.28 12.92
N ASP A 55 2.37 6.33 13.99
CA ASP A 55 2.08 6.86 15.34
C ASP A 55 0.85 7.77 15.46
N LEU A 56 -0.32 7.15 15.60
CA LEU A 56 -1.61 7.85 15.69
C LEU A 56 -1.81 8.62 17.00
N ARG A 57 -0.88 8.51 17.96
CA ARG A 57 -1.00 9.16 19.27
C ARG A 57 -0.62 10.64 19.18
N LYS A 58 0.12 11.04 18.15
CA LYS A 58 0.54 12.42 17.91
C LYS A 58 -0.27 12.99 16.75
N LEU A 59 -1.39 13.62 17.08
CA LEU A 59 -2.34 14.18 16.09
C LEU A 59 -1.69 15.20 15.13
N ASP A 60 -0.57 15.80 15.53
CA ASP A 60 0.06 16.91 14.82
C ASP A 60 1.20 16.46 13.89
N THR A 61 1.56 15.16 13.91
CA THR A 61 2.69 14.62 13.13
C THR A 61 2.29 13.42 12.32
N ASN A 62 2.56 13.44 11.01
CA ASN A 62 2.33 12.28 10.17
C ASN A 62 3.35 11.16 10.47
N GLY A 63 2.85 9.92 10.48
CA GLY A 63 3.67 8.74 10.30
C GLY A 63 4.24 8.63 8.88
N ILE A 64 5.06 7.62 8.61
CA ILE A 64 5.69 7.43 7.29
C ILE A 64 4.62 7.32 6.20
N ILE A 65 3.49 6.66 6.48
CA ILE A 65 2.49 6.35 5.46
C ILE A 65 1.74 7.62 5.06
N ARG A 66 1.21 8.38 6.03
CA ARG A 66 0.58 9.69 5.75
C ARG A 66 1.57 10.71 5.18
N GLU A 67 2.82 10.70 5.63
CA GLU A 67 3.80 11.69 5.20
C GLU A 67 4.06 11.61 3.68
N ASN A 68 4.14 10.40 3.14
CA ASN A 68 4.31 10.18 1.69
C ASN A 68 3.10 10.66 0.87
N GLY A 69 1.89 10.57 1.44
CA GLY A 69 0.64 10.97 0.79
C GLY A 69 0.29 12.45 0.92
N LYS A 70 0.89 13.17 1.89
CA LYS A 70 0.36 14.44 2.43
C LYS A 70 0.13 15.52 1.38
N ASP A 71 1.03 15.65 0.41
CA ASP A 71 1.01 16.71 -0.61
C ASP A 71 0.47 16.23 -1.95
N THR A 72 0.12 14.95 -2.06
CA THR A 72 -0.39 14.33 -3.27
C THR A 72 -1.91 14.47 -3.33
N MET A 73 -2.43 14.83 -4.50
CA MET A 73 -3.89 14.83 -4.74
C MET A 73 -4.37 13.39 -4.88
N CYS A 74 -5.33 12.98 -4.04
CA CYS A 74 -5.87 11.64 -4.07
C CYS A 74 -6.63 11.40 -5.39
N PRO A 75 -6.30 10.35 -6.15
CA PRO A 75 -6.92 10.10 -7.45
C PRO A 75 -8.37 9.63 -7.35
N ILE A 76 -8.82 9.25 -6.15
CA ILE A 76 -10.19 8.76 -5.89
C ILE A 76 -11.15 9.92 -5.60
N ASP A 77 -10.78 10.84 -4.71
CA ASP A 77 -11.69 11.90 -4.21
C ASP A 77 -11.30 13.32 -4.64
N GLY A 78 -10.14 13.49 -5.30
CA GLY A 78 -9.66 14.79 -5.77
C GLY A 78 -9.25 15.76 -4.65
N ARG A 79 -9.00 15.27 -3.43
CA ARG A 79 -8.56 16.09 -2.27
C ARG A 79 -7.08 15.86 -1.96
N ARG A 80 -6.43 16.83 -1.31
CA ARG A 80 -5.03 16.71 -0.85
C ARG A 80 -4.91 15.60 0.22
N GLY A 81 -3.81 14.85 0.20
CA GLY A 81 -3.59 13.68 1.03
C GLY A 81 -4.07 12.41 0.33
N ALA A 82 -3.16 11.65 -0.27
CA ALA A 82 -3.42 10.39 -0.96
C ALA A 82 -3.06 9.17 -0.09
N ALA A 83 -3.59 7.98 -0.42
CA ALA A 83 -3.07 6.74 0.17
C ALA A 83 -1.63 6.50 -0.31
N TYR A 84 -0.82 5.79 0.49
CA TYR A 84 0.57 5.49 0.13
C TYR A 84 0.66 4.78 -1.23
N VAL A 85 -0.20 3.79 -1.49
CA VAL A 85 -0.21 3.07 -2.77
C VAL A 85 -0.44 4.00 -3.98
N HIS A 86 -1.15 5.12 -3.79
CA HIS A 86 -1.44 6.07 -4.87
C HIS A 86 -0.30 7.05 -5.14
N THR A 87 0.76 7.06 -4.32
CA THR A 87 1.96 7.89 -4.56
C THR A 87 3.03 7.14 -5.34
N LEU A 88 2.90 5.81 -5.43
CA LEU A 88 3.85 4.96 -6.13
C LEU A 88 3.69 5.03 -7.64
N GLN A 89 4.79 4.81 -8.36
CA GLN A 89 4.83 4.78 -9.81
C GLN A 89 5.73 3.64 -10.28
N GLY A 90 5.50 3.12 -11.48
CA GLY A 90 6.28 2.04 -12.06
C GLY A 90 5.79 0.65 -11.66
N ALA A 91 5.84 -0.28 -12.63
CA ALA A 91 5.34 -1.63 -12.46
C ALA A 91 6.09 -2.40 -11.36
N GLU A 92 7.35 -2.08 -11.07
CA GLU A 92 8.08 -2.77 -10.00
C GLU A 92 7.64 -2.35 -8.59
N HIS A 93 6.73 -1.39 -8.45
CA HIS A 93 6.32 -0.82 -7.16
C HIS A 93 4.83 -0.89 -6.88
N VAL A 94 3.99 -0.77 -7.90
CA VAL A 94 2.53 -0.72 -7.75
C VAL A 94 1.83 -1.35 -8.94
N GLY A 95 0.74 -2.06 -8.65
CA GLY A 95 -0.06 -2.75 -9.65
C GLY A 95 -1.35 -3.30 -9.03
N PRO A 96 -2.22 -3.96 -9.81
CA PRO A 96 -3.40 -4.64 -9.28
C PRO A 96 -2.98 -5.68 -8.24
N ALA A 97 -3.56 -5.62 -7.05
CA ALA A 97 -3.25 -6.55 -5.97
C ALA A 97 -3.55 -8.00 -6.40
N SER A 98 -2.57 -8.89 -6.24
CA SER A 98 -2.72 -10.33 -6.47
C SER A 98 -3.05 -11.08 -5.19
N ILE A 99 -2.68 -10.52 -4.03
CA ILE A 99 -2.96 -11.07 -2.71
C ILE A 99 -3.37 -9.96 -1.73
N MET A 100 -4.11 -10.32 -0.68
CA MET A 100 -4.44 -9.44 0.45
C MET A 100 -3.79 -9.98 1.71
N LEU A 101 -3.09 -9.11 2.44
CA LEU A 101 -2.50 -9.45 3.74
C LEU A 101 -3.39 -8.91 4.86
N SER A 102 -3.92 -9.83 5.67
CA SER A 102 -4.49 -9.51 6.98
C SER A 102 -3.40 -9.60 8.03
N TYR A 103 -3.26 -8.57 8.87
CA TYR A 103 -2.22 -8.47 9.90
C TYR A 103 -2.73 -7.62 11.08
N THR A 104 -1.97 -7.56 12.17
CA THR A 104 -2.28 -6.66 13.29
C THR A 104 -1.28 -5.51 13.34
N TRP A 105 -1.69 -4.32 13.80
CA TRP A 105 -0.80 -3.15 13.86
C TRP A 105 0.40 -3.34 14.80
N GLY A 106 0.37 -4.34 15.69
CA GLY A 106 1.50 -4.71 16.54
C GLY A 106 2.54 -5.60 15.86
N TYR A 107 2.32 -6.03 14.62
CA TYR A 107 3.36 -6.75 13.87
C TYR A 107 4.47 -5.80 13.47
N THR A 108 5.69 -6.32 13.51
CA THR A 108 6.88 -5.60 13.06
C THR A 108 6.90 -5.52 11.54
N ILE A 109 7.53 -4.49 10.99
CA ILE A 109 7.69 -4.39 9.53
C ILE A 109 8.57 -5.52 8.99
N GLY A 110 9.57 -5.96 9.77
CA GLY A 110 10.43 -7.09 9.45
C GLY A 110 9.62 -8.37 9.24
N ASP A 111 8.76 -8.72 10.20
CA ASP A 111 7.91 -9.92 10.08
C ASP A 111 7.02 -9.88 8.84
N ILE A 112 6.41 -8.72 8.55
CA ILE A 112 5.56 -8.54 7.37
C ILE A 112 6.36 -8.75 6.08
N VAL A 113 7.54 -8.10 5.97
CA VAL A 113 8.40 -8.18 4.78
C VAL A 113 8.97 -9.59 4.59
N ASP A 114 9.42 -10.23 5.66
CA ASP A 114 10.00 -11.56 5.63
C ASP A 114 8.96 -12.61 5.25
N VAL A 115 7.75 -12.56 5.83
CA VAL A 115 6.66 -13.48 5.45
C VAL A 115 6.30 -13.34 3.97
N LEU A 116 6.20 -12.11 3.44
CA LEU A 116 5.88 -11.89 2.03
C LEU A 116 7.03 -12.32 1.10
N THR A 117 8.28 -12.09 1.51
CA THR A 117 9.46 -12.52 0.76
C THR A 117 9.59 -14.05 0.74
N ASN A 118 9.34 -14.69 1.88
CA ASN A 118 9.33 -16.14 2.01
C ASN A 118 8.18 -16.75 1.21
N TYR A 119 6.98 -16.15 1.24
CA TYR A 119 5.88 -16.57 0.38
C TYR A 119 6.26 -16.56 -1.10
N CYS A 120 6.93 -15.49 -1.58
CA CYS A 120 7.39 -15.44 -2.96
C CYS A 120 8.42 -16.53 -3.24
N THR A 121 9.41 -16.69 -2.37
CA THR A 121 10.47 -17.71 -2.51
C THR A 121 9.92 -19.13 -2.54
N SER A 122 9.00 -19.47 -1.62
CA SER A 122 8.42 -20.81 -1.51
C SER A 122 7.50 -21.18 -2.68
N ASN A 123 7.05 -20.19 -3.46
CA ASN A 123 6.17 -20.39 -4.61
C ASN A 123 6.84 -20.04 -5.95
N ASP A 124 8.16 -19.81 -5.97
CA ASP A 124 8.93 -19.40 -7.16
C ASP A 124 8.34 -18.16 -7.87
N LEU A 125 7.91 -17.18 -7.08
CA LEU A 125 7.30 -15.94 -7.57
C LEU A 125 8.31 -14.79 -7.60
N ASN A 126 8.22 -13.95 -8.63
CA ASN A 126 9.00 -12.73 -8.72
C ASN A 126 8.43 -11.64 -7.80
N THR A 127 9.20 -11.20 -6.79
CA THR A 127 8.79 -10.15 -5.85
C THR A 127 8.38 -8.82 -6.49
N LYS A 128 8.83 -8.53 -7.73
CA LYS A 128 8.45 -7.35 -8.50
C LYS A 128 7.05 -7.45 -9.13
N GLU A 129 6.47 -8.65 -9.19
CA GLU A 129 5.20 -8.94 -9.85
C GLU A 129 4.11 -9.44 -8.88
N VAL A 130 4.45 -9.57 -7.59
CA VAL A 130 3.49 -9.87 -6.52
C VAL A 130 3.11 -8.57 -5.83
N TYR A 131 1.85 -8.15 -5.97
CA TYR A 131 1.32 -6.92 -5.39
C TYR A 131 0.38 -7.26 -4.24
N VAL A 132 0.66 -6.67 -3.08
CA VAL A 132 0.00 -6.97 -1.83
C VAL A 132 -0.92 -5.82 -1.46
N TRP A 133 -2.19 -6.12 -1.25
CA TRP A 133 -3.11 -5.18 -0.62
C TRP A 133 -2.93 -5.24 0.90
N ILE A 134 -2.51 -4.13 1.49
CA ILE A 134 -2.30 -3.98 2.94
C ILE A 134 -3.08 -2.74 3.38
N CYS A 135 -3.97 -2.89 4.37
CA CYS A 135 -4.94 -1.85 4.69
C CYS A 135 -4.30 -0.50 5.04
N CYS A 136 -3.17 -0.46 5.75
CA CYS A 136 -2.51 0.80 6.09
C CYS A 136 -1.93 1.51 4.85
N LEU A 137 -1.49 0.78 3.82
CA LEU A 137 -0.88 1.36 2.61
C LEU A 137 -1.90 1.68 1.53
N CYS A 138 -2.95 0.85 1.42
CA CYS A 138 -3.93 0.94 0.35
C CYS A 138 -5.15 1.80 0.70
N ASN A 139 -5.54 1.85 1.98
CA ASN A 139 -6.56 2.81 2.41
C ASN A 139 -5.91 4.18 2.60
N ASN A 140 -6.67 5.23 2.28
CA ASN A 140 -6.22 6.59 2.50
C ASN A 140 -6.27 6.91 4.00
N GLN A 141 -5.12 6.82 4.67
CA GLN A 141 -5.00 7.08 6.10
C GLN A 141 -5.37 8.53 6.45
N HIS A 142 -5.33 9.49 5.52
CA HIS A 142 -5.84 10.85 5.78
C HIS A 142 -7.37 10.95 5.88
N ARG A 143 -8.09 9.83 5.77
CA ARG A 143 -9.56 9.74 5.82
C ARG A 143 -10.06 8.72 6.85
N VAL A 144 -9.14 8.04 7.55
CA VAL A 144 -9.40 7.09 8.64
C VAL A 144 -9.05 7.77 9.95
#